data_AF-A0A940P423-F1
#
_entry.id   AF-A0A940P423-F1
#
_cell.length_a   1.000
_cell.length_b   1.000
_cell.length_c   1.000
_cell.angle_alpha   90.00
_cell.angle_beta   90.00
_cell.angle_gamma   90.00
#
_symmetry.space_group_name_H-M   'P 1'
#
loop_
_entity.id
_entity.type
_entity.pdbx_description
1 polymer ?
#
loop_
_entity_poly.entity_id
_entity_poly.type
_entity_poly.pdbx_seq_one_letter_code
_entity_poly.pdbx_strand_id
1 'polypeptide(L)'
;MKLMIVDGNSILNRAYYGVKPLSNHKGVFTNAIYGFFNILLKAIDDTGAESVAIAFDRREKTFRHKAVASYKANRKGMPEELAMQLPLTQQILEAMGYPVVTCAGWEADDILGTVSAALSAAGENCILLTGDRDNLQLINEHVSVRLATNKEPILYDTARFEADYGFPPKGLIDLKALMGDTSDNIKGVAGIGEKTAMALIQEYGTIEALYEALPDAAGIKPAANGFTAVRIAPQPGGLKWLKATMPTPKGDIVLDLQFKDNAVSGSVTLPDALPGTFVWQEVEHPLRAGVTIIP
;
A
#
# COMPACT_ATOMS: atom_id res chain seq x y z
N MET A 1 -15.28 -19.73 -17.09
CA MET A 1 -15.83 -18.38 -17.35
C MET A 1 -14.74 -17.36 -17.07
N LYS A 2 -14.66 -16.29 -17.85
CA LYS A 2 -13.73 -15.16 -17.63
C LYS A 2 -14.51 -13.87 -17.35
N LEU A 3 -14.63 -13.51 -16.07
CA LEU A 3 -15.34 -12.29 -15.66
C LEU A 3 -14.39 -11.10 -15.62
N MET A 4 -14.78 -9.99 -16.25
CA MET A 4 -14.21 -8.68 -15.99
C MET A 4 -15.04 -7.96 -14.93
N ILE A 5 -14.42 -7.53 -13.84
CA ILE A 5 -15.06 -6.60 -12.90
C ILE A 5 -14.39 -5.22 -13.01
N VAL A 6 -15.21 -4.21 -13.19
CA VAL A 6 -14.77 -2.85 -13.51
C VAL A 6 -14.94 -1.96 -12.30
N ASP A 7 -13.91 -1.21 -11.94
CA ASP A 7 -14.00 -0.07 -11.03
C ASP A 7 -14.60 1.11 -11.79
N GLY A 8 -15.92 1.27 -11.64
CA GLY A 8 -16.70 2.27 -12.34
C GLY A 8 -16.26 3.70 -12.03
N ASN A 9 -15.94 3.98 -10.76
CA ASN A 9 -15.50 5.31 -10.33
C ASN A 9 -14.14 5.67 -10.94
N SER A 10 -13.19 4.76 -10.90
CA SER A 10 -11.83 4.99 -11.43
C SER A 10 -11.81 5.14 -12.94
N ILE A 11 -12.55 4.30 -13.69
CA ILE A 11 -12.62 4.41 -15.14
C ILE A 11 -13.38 5.67 -15.58
N LEU A 12 -14.48 6.02 -14.90
CA LEU A 12 -15.24 7.23 -15.25
C LEU A 12 -14.44 8.51 -14.98
N ASN A 13 -13.72 8.56 -13.86
CA ASN A 13 -12.85 9.68 -13.51
C ASN A 13 -11.72 9.86 -14.55
N ARG A 14 -11.09 8.76 -14.98
CA ARG A 14 -10.08 8.81 -16.04
C ARG A 14 -10.67 9.26 -17.37
N ALA A 15 -11.85 8.77 -17.74
CA ALA A 15 -12.54 9.20 -18.95
C ALA A 15 -12.83 10.70 -18.94
N TYR A 16 -13.29 11.24 -17.80
CA TYR A 16 -13.57 12.67 -17.64
C TYR A 16 -12.36 13.56 -17.91
N TYR A 17 -11.19 13.21 -17.37
CA TYR A 17 -9.96 14.00 -17.56
C TYR A 17 -9.22 13.68 -18.86
N GLY A 18 -9.43 12.50 -19.44
CA GLY A 18 -8.77 12.05 -20.67
C GLY A 18 -9.45 12.50 -21.96
N VAL A 19 -10.77 12.74 -21.91
CA VAL A 19 -11.56 13.15 -23.08
C VAL A 19 -11.88 14.64 -22.99
N LYS A 20 -11.64 15.37 -24.09
CA LYS A 20 -12.01 16.78 -24.21
C LYS A 20 -13.50 16.97 -23.84
N PRO A 21 -13.90 18.09 -23.22
CA PRO A 21 -15.30 18.33 -22.87
C PRO A 21 -16.22 18.17 -24.08
N LEU A 22 -17.25 17.33 -23.91
CA LEU A 22 -18.31 17.07 -24.88
C LEU A 22 -19.63 17.27 -24.17
N SER A 23 -20.62 17.85 -24.84
CA SER A 23 -21.97 18.01 -24.31
C SER A 23 -23.00 17.73 -25.38
N ASN A 24 -24.20 17.31 -24.95
CA ASN A 24 -25.34 17.18 -25.85
C ASN A 24 -26.04 18.54 -26.07
N HIS A 25 -27.04 18.56 -26.95
CA HIS A 25 -27.82 19.76 -27.28
C HIS A 25 -28.58 20.40 -26.09
N LYS A 26 -28.70 19.69 -24.96
CA LYS A 26 -29.32 20.19 -23.72
C LYS A 26 -28.28 20.70 -22.71
N GLY A 27 -27.01 20.76 -23.09
CA GLY A 27 -25.92 21.20 -22.22
C GLY A 27 -25.44 20.14 -21.21
N VAL A 28 -25.90 18.89 -21.30
CA VAL A 28 -25.42 17.81 -20.44
C VAL A 28 -24.07 17.33 -20.93
N PHE A 29 -23.06 17.33 -20.05
CA PHE A 29 -21.73 16.80 -20.37
C PHE A 29 -21.79 15.29 -20.61
N THR A 30 -20.98 14.81 -21.55
CA THR A 30 -20.99 13.41 -22.04
C THR A 30 -19.59 12.85 -22.29
N ASN A 31 -18.53 13.63 -22.06
CA ASN A 31 -17.15 13.21 -22.30
C ASN A 31 -16.70 12.02 -21.43
N ALA A 32 -17.12 12.00 -20.16
CA ALA A 32 -16.81 10.88 -19.26
C ALA A 32 -17.56 9.63 -19.67
N ILE A 33 -18.84 9.75 -20.06
CA ILE A 33 -19.64 8.61 -20.56
C ILE A 33 -18.99 8.04 -21.82
N TYR A 34 -18.67 8.89 -22.80
CA TYR A 34 -18.04 8.49 -24.05
C TYR A 34 -16.70 7.78 -23.82
N GLY A 35 -15.83 8.37 -23.00
CA GLY A 35 -14.53 7.78 -22.68
C GLY A 35 -14.66 6.48 -21.89
N PHE A 36 -15.63 6.38 -20.97
CA PHE A 36 -15.87 5.18 -20.18
C PHE A 36 -16.19 3.98 -21.08
N PHE A 37 -17.14 4.13 -22.01
CA PHE A 37 -17.51 3.04 -22.91
C PHE A 37 -16.40 2.69 -23.89
N ASN A 38 -15.62 3.66 -24.38
CA ASN A 38 -14.44 3.34 -25.20
C ASN A 38 -13.42 2.49 -24.45
N ILE A 39 -13.13 2.83 -23.19
CA ILE A 39 -12.21 2.07 -22.35
C ILE A 39 -12.78 0.68 -22.08
N LEU A 40 -14.06 0.59 -21.70
CA LEU A 40 -14.73 -0.66 -21.38
C LEU A 40 -14.76 -1.62 -22.58
N LEU A 41 -15.27 -1.17 -23.72
CA LEU A 41 -15.40 -2.00 -24.93
C LEU A 41 -14.04 -2.47 -25.43
N LYS A 42 -13.05 -1.56 -25.47
CA LYS A 42 -11.67 -1.92 -25.83
C LYS A 42 -11.09 -2.95 -24.85
N ALA A 43 -11.33 -2.80 -23.55
CA ALA A 43 -10.83 -3.76 -22.57
C ALA A 43 -11.49 -5.14 -22.73
N ILE A 44 -12.78 -5.20 -23.02
CA ILE A 44 -13.50 -6.45 -23.32
C ILE A 44 -12.85 -7.14 -24.53
N ASP A 45 -12.66 -6.40 -25.62
CA ASP A 45 -12.07 -6.92 -26.86
C ASP A 45 -10.61 -7.39 -26.66
N ASP A 46 -9.77 -6.53 -26.06
CA ASP A 46 -8.34 -6.81 -25.83
C ASP A 46 -8.13 -8.04 -24.93
N THR A 47 -9.07 -8.33 -24.04
CA THR A 47 -8.92 -9.37 -23.03
C THR A 47 -9.77 -10.61 -23.25
N GLY A 48 -10.73 -10.57 -24.18
CA GLY A 48 -11.68 -11.67 -24.42
C GLY A 48 -12.54 -11.97 -23.19
N ALA A 49 -13.00 -10.95 -22.47
CA ALA A 49 -13.89 -11.14 -21.32
C ALA A 49 -15.25 -11.69 -21.78
N GLU A 50 -15.73 -12.75 -21.13
CA GLU A 50 -16.99 -13.43 -21.48
C GLU A 50 -18.18 -12.87 -20.70
N SER A 51 -17.91 -12.21 -19.58
CA SER A 51 -18.90 -11.60 -18.71
C SER A 51 -18.31 -10.35 -18.08
N VAL A 52 -19.17 -9.39 -17.75
CA VAL A 52 -18.74 -8.10 -17.19
C VAL A 52 -19.68 -7.69 -16.07
N ALA A 53 -19.12 -7.20 -14.97
CA ALA A 53 -19.84 -6.50 -13.90
C ALA A 53 -19.13 -5.19 -13.57
N ILE A 54 -19.86 -4.19 -13.08
CA ILE A 54 -19.30 -2.87 -12.76
C ILE A 54 -19.61 -2.53 -11.32
N ALA A 55 -18.56 -2.24 -10.54
CA ALA A 55 -18.67 -1.77 -9.17
C ALA A 55 -18.64 -0.23 -9.12
N PHE A 56 -19.50 0.38 -8.32
CA PHE A 56 -19.42 1.81 -8.01
C PHE A 56 -19.41 2.05 -6.50
N ASP A 57 -18.66 3.07 -6.10
CA ASP A 57 -18.70 3.61 -4.75
C ASP A 57 -20.05 4.24 -4.45
N ARG A 58 -20.43 4.20 -3.17
CA ARG A 58 -21.52 5.02 -2.66
C ARG A 58 -21.00 6.22 -1.88
N ARG A 59 -21.87 7.21 -1.68
CA ARG A 59 -21.54 8.45 -0.96
C ARG A 59 -21.38 8.26 0.54
N GLU A 60 -21.92 7.17 1.11
CA GLU A 60 -21.84 6.95 2.56
C GLU A 60 -20.41 6.69 3.03
N LYS A 61 -20.09 7.12 4.25
CA LYS A 61 -18.79 6.85 4.87
C LYS A 61 -18.59 5.34 5.07
N THR A 62 -17.41 4.86 4.70
CA THR A 62 -17.00 3.46 4.87
C THR A 62 -16.39 3.19 6.25
N PHE A 63 -16.09 1.92 6.55
CA PHE A 63 -15.39 1.55 7.78
C PHE A 63 -14.02 2.22 7.91
N ARG A 64 -13.31 2.48 6.80
CA ARG A 64 -12.02 3.19 6.79
C ARG A 64 -12.13 4.61 7.34
N HIS A 65 -13.19 5.34 6.97
CA HIS A 65 -13.46 6.69 7.48
C HIS A 65 -13.77 6.71 8.98
N LYS A 66 -14.33 5.62 9.50
CA LYS A 66 -14.61 5.47 10.95
C LYS A 66 -13.33 5.15 11.72
N ALA A 67 -12.43 4.36 11.15
CA ALA A 67 -11.16 3.99 11.75
C ALA A 67 -10.13 5.15 11.72
N VAL A 68 -10.05 5.87 10.60
CA VAL A 68 -9.08 6.95 10.40
C VAL A 68 -9.79 8.17 9.82
N ALA A 69 -10.04 9.17 10.67
CA ALA A 69 -10.78 10.37 10.28
C ALA A 69 -10.11 11.18 9.16
N SER A 70 -8.78 11.07 9.01
CA SER A 70 -8.02 11.75 7.96
C SER A 70 -8.05 11.02 6.61
N TYR A 71 -8.57 9.79 6.53
CA TYR A 71 -8.61 9.01 5.30
C TYR A 71 -9.36 9.77 4.20
N LYS A 72 -8.72 9.94 3.04
CA LYS A 72 -9.23 10.70 1.87
C LYS A 72 -9.66 12.15 2.17
N ALA A 73 -9.30 12.71 3.32
CA ALA A 73 -9.76 14.04 3.75
C ALA A 73 -9.28 15.19 2.84
N ASN A 74 -8.18 15.00 2.12
CA ASN A 74 -7.61 15.99 1.20
C ASN A 74 -8.14 15.84 -0.24
N ARG A 75 -9.02 14.86 -0.53
CA ARG A 75 -9.57 14.69 -1.88
C ARG A 75 -10.50 15.85 -2.21
N LYS A 76 -10.31 16.45 -3.39
CA LYS A 76 -11.25 17.44 -3.93
C LYS A 76 -12.59 16.74 -4.22
N GLY A 77 -13.68 17.45 -3.98
CA GLY A 77 -15.01 16.97 -4.37
C GLY A 77 -15.10 16.69 -5.86
N MET A 78 -15.99 15.77 -6.23
CA MET A 78 -16.28 15.45 -7.63
C MET A 78 -16.77 16.71 -8.37
N PRO A 79 -16.19 17.06 -9.53
CA PRO A 79 -16.69 18.16 -10.36
C PRO A 79 -18.16 17.95 -10.72
N GLU A 80 -18.94 19.04 -10.81
CA GLU A 80 -20.38 18.97 -11.08
C GLU A 80 -20.67 18.30 -12.43
N GLU A 81 -19.84 18.58 -13.43
CA GLU A 81 -19.93 17.99 -14.77
C GLU A 81 -19.64 16.49 -14.77
N LEU A 82 -18.85 15.99 -13.81
CA LEU A 82 -18.65 14.56 -13.61
C LEU A 82 -19.82 13.95 -12.82
N ALA A 83 -20.28 14.65 -11.78
CA ALA A 83 -21.39 14.22 -10.95
C ALA A 83 -22.69 14.03 -11.75
N MET A 84 -22.93 14.85 -12.79
CA MET A 84 -24.09 14.66 -13.67
C MET A 84 -23.98 13.42 -14.57
N GLN A 85 -22.76 13.00 -14.91
CA GLN A 85 -22.49 11.90 -15.83
C GLN A 85 -22.54 10.53 -15.15
N LEU A 86 -22.26 10.48 -13.84
CA LEU A 86 -22.21 9.22 -13.07
C LEU A 86 -23.56 8.47 -13.08
N PRO A 87 -24.71 9.07 -12.70
CA PRO A 87 -26.00 8.38 -12.75
C PRO A 87 -26.40 7.95 -14.16
N LEU A 88 -26.10 8.78 -15.17
CA LEU A 88 -26.40 8.45 -16.58
C LEU A 88 -25.57 7.25 -17.06
N THR A 89 -24.30 7.16 -16.64
CA THR A 89 -23.44 6.02 -16.95
C THR A 89 -24.02 4.72 -16.37
N GLN A 90 -24.46 4.76 -15.11
CA GLN A 90 -25.10 3.60 -14.46
C GLN A 90 -26.39 3.17 -15.18
N GLN A 91 -27.25 4.13 -15.53
CA GLN A 91 -28.48 3.85 -16.29
C GLN A 91 -28.21 3.21 -17.65
N ILE A 92 -27.19 3.69 -18.38
CA ILE A 92 -26.83 3.10 -19.68
C ILE A 92 -26.29 1.68 -19.48
N LEU A 93 -25.44 1.45 -18.48
CA LEU A 93 -24.91 0.11 -18.17
C LEU A 93 -26.03 -0.88 -17.83
N GLU A 94 -26.97 -0.49 -16.98
CA GLU A 94 -28.15 -1.30 -16.64
C GLU A 94 -29.02 -1.57 -17.88
N ALA A 95 -29.26 -0.56 -18.72
CA ALA A 95 -30.03 -0.72 -19.96
C ALA A 95 -29.35 -1.64 -20.98
N MET A 96 -28.01 -1.73 -20.97
CA MET A 96 -27.22 -2.68 -21.75
C MET A 96 -27.21 -4.09 -21.14
N GLY A 97 -27.77 -4.28 -19.95
CA GLY A 97 -27.83 -5.56 -19.26
C GLY A 97 -26.60 -5.89 -18.40
N TYR A 98 -25.71 -4.92 -18.17
CA TYR A 98 -24.57 -5.13 -17.27
C TYR A 98 -25.01 -5.06 -15.80
N PRO A 99 -24.60 -6.02 -14.96
CA PRO A 99 -24.75 -5.91 -13.51
C PRO A 99 -23.97 -4.71 -12.96
N VAL A 100 -24.69 -3.79 -12.33
CA VAL A 100 -24.12 -2.67 -11.58
C VAL A 100 -24.21 -3.00 -10.09
N VAL A 101 -23.06 -3.09 -9.42
CA VAL A 101 -22.93 -3.54 -8.03
C VAL A 101 -22.50 -2.37 -7.15
N THR A 102 -23.22 -2.16 -6.06
CA THR A 102 -22.84 -1.18 -5.03
C THR A 102 -23.08 -1.79 -3.65
N CYS A 103 -22.30 -1.39 -2.65
CA CYS A 103 -22.47 -1.87 -1.29
C CYS A 103 -22.25 -0.73 -0.30
N ALA A 104 -23.24 -0.43 0.55
CA ALA A 104 -23.11 0.64 1.54
C ALA A 104 -22.07 0.26 2.61
N GLY A 105 -21.19 1.19 2.94
CA GLY A 105 -20.13 1.00 3.94
C GLY A 105 -18.83 0.39 3.39
N TRP A 106 -18.80 0.03 2.10
CA TRP A 106 -17.66 -0.55 1.38
C TRP A 106 -17.35 0.28 0.13
N GLU A 107 -16.09 0.28 -0.31
CA GLU A 107 -15.65 0.95 -1.54
C GLU A 107 -15.72 -0.01 -2.73
N ALA A 108 -15.66 0.52 -3.95
CA ALA A 108 -15.62 -0.29 -5.17
C ALA A 108 -14.46 -1.31 -5.13
N ASP A 109 -13.30 -0.92 -4.60
CA ASP A 109 -12.15 -1.79 -4.42
C ASP A 109 -12.45 -3.01 -3.55
N ASP A 110 -13.30 -2.87 -2.52
CA ASP A 110 -13.70 -3.99 -1.67
C ASP A 110 -14.60 -4.98 -2.42
N ILE A 111 -15.44 -4.48 -3.33
CA ILE A 111 -16.26 -5.31 -4.23
C ILE A 111 -15.36 -6.05 -5.22
N LEU A 112 -14.39 -5.36 -5.84
CA LEU A 112 -13.39 -5.97 -6.72
C LEU A 112 -12.62 -7.09 -6.01
N GLY A 113 -12.12 -6.82 -4.80
CA GLY A 113 -11.43 -7.79 -3.96
C GLY A 113 -12.30 -8.99 -3.62
N THR A 114 -13.56 -8.76 -3.24
CA THR A 114 -14.49 -9.85 -2.88
C THR A 114 -14.81 -10.76 -4.06
N VAL A 115 -15.13 -10.18 -5.23
CA VAL A 115 -15.49 -10.93 -6.43
C VAL A 115 -14.28 -11.69 -6.98
N SER A 116 -13.11 -11.05 -7.06
CA SER A 116 -11.90 -11.70 -7.56
C SER A 116 -11.44 -12.85 -6.64
N ALA A 117 -11.53 -12.69 -5.32
CA ALA A 117 -11.25 -13.76 -4.38
C ALA A 117 -12.22 -14.95 -4.53
N ALA A 118 -13.52 -14.68 -4.70
CA ALA A 118 -14.53 -15.72 -4.90
C ALA A 118 -14.29 -16.52 -6.20
N LEU A 119 -13.98 -15.84 -7.31
CA LEU A 119 -13.67 -16.50 -8.58
C LEU A 119 -12.37 -17.29 -8.52
N SER A 120 -11.33 -16.70 -7.93
CA SER A 120 -10.06 -17.38 -7.72
C SER A 120 -10.21 -18.65 -6.88
N ALA A 121 -11.05 -18.63 -5.84
CA ALA A 121 -11.35 -19.82 -5.03
C ALA A 121 -12.13 -20.90 -5.80
N ALA A 122 -12.89 -20.50 -6.83
CA ALA A 122 -13.59 -21.41 -7.74
C ALA A 122 -12.71 -21.88 -8.92
N GLY A 123 -11.45 -21.44 -9.01
CA GLY A 123 -10.57 -21.74 -10.15
C GLY A 123 -10.96 -21.03 -11.44
N GLU A 124 -11.73 -19.93 -11.33
CA GLU A 124 -12.20 -19.14 -12.46
C GLU A 124 -11.40 -17.85 -12.64
N ASN A 125 -11.23 -17.45 -13.89
CA ASN A 125 -10.38 -16.31 -14.23
C ASN A 125 -11.14 -14.98 -14.07
N CYS A 126 -10.48 -14.02 -13.45
CA CYS A 126 -10.99 -12.67 -13.23
C CYS A 126 -10.03 -11.61 -13.79
N ILE A 127 -10.61 -10.57 -14.38
CA ILE A 127 -9.88 -9.37 -14.81
C ILE A 127 -10.43 -8.16 -14.08
N LEU A 128 -9.57 -7.46 -13.35
CA LEU A 128 -9.91 -6.17 -12.73
C LEU A 128 -9.60 -5.06 -13.72
N LEU A 129 -10.61 -4.29 -14.15
CA LEU A 129 -10.42 -3.08 -14.95
C LEU A 129 -10.50 -1.87 -14.04
N THR A 130 -9.36 -1.27 -13.73
CA THR A 130 -9.28 -0.10 -12.85
C THR A 130 -8.11 0.79 -13.23
N GLY A 131 -8.17 2.04 -12.79
CA GLY A 131 -7.03 2.93 -12.76
C GLY A 131 -6.20 2.93 -11.51
N ASP A 132 -6.68 2.25 -10.47
CA ASP A 132 -6.05 2.26 -9.17
C ASP A 132 -4.98 1.18 -9.11
N ARG A 133 -3.77 1.56 -8.72
CA ARG A 133 -2.65 0.64 -8.57
C ARG A 133 -2.80 -0.23 -7.33
N ASP A 134 -3.63 0.15 -6.37
CA ASP A 134 -3.80 -0.60 -5.14
C ASP A 134 -4.42 -1.98 -5.43
N ASN A 135 -5.25 -2.09 -6.47
CA ASN A 135 -5.80 -3.37 -6.92
C ASN A 135 -4.76 -4.34 -7.47
N LEU A 136 -3.51 -3.90 -7.76
CA LEU A 136 -2.43 -4.81 -8.12
C LEU A 136 -2.13 -5.82 -7.01
N GLN A 137 -2.46 -5.51 -5.74
CA GLN A 137 -2.32 -6.44 -4.62
C GLN A 137 -3.17 -7.73 -4.77
N LEU A 138 -4.23 -7.67 -5.60
CA LEU A 138 -5.19 -8.76 -5.79
C LEU A 138 -4.73 -9.79 -6.83
N ILE A 139 -3.64 -9.50 -7.56
CA ILE A 139 -3.12 -10.38 -8.61
C ILE A 139 -2.71 -11.73 -8.03
N ASN A 140 -3.14 -12.80 -8.70
CA ASN A 140 -2.77 -14.17 -8.39
C ASN A 140 -2.89 -15.04 -9.67
N GLU A 141 -2.81 -16.36 -9.53
CA GLU A 141 -2.91 -17.31 -10.65
C GLU A 141 -4.16 -17.12 -11.54
N HIS A 142 -5.28 -16.72 -10.94
CA HIS A 142 -6.57 -16.54 -11.61
C HIS A 142 -6.97 -15.08 -11.82
N VAL A 143 -6.28 -14.13 -11.17
CA VAL A 143 -6.66 -12.72 -11.14
C VAL A 143 -5.58 -11.88 -11.82
N SER A 144 -5.99 -11.14 -12.85
CA SER A 144 -5.14 -10.16 -13.55
C SER A 144 -5.74 -8.76 -13.46
N VAL A 145 -4.92 -7.72 -13.59
CA VAL A 145 -5.36 -6.32 -13.54
C VAL A 145 -5.08 -5.65 -14.88
N ARG A 146 -6.14 -5.20 -15.55
CA ARG A 146 -6.08 -4.30 -16.69
C ARG A 146 -6.01 -2.86 -16.16
N LEU A 147 -4.80 -2.40 -15.88
CA LEU A 147 -4.54 -1.06 -15.35
C LEU A 147 -4.70 -0.01 -16.45
N ALA A 148 -5.73 0.82 -16.32
CA ALA A 148 -5.93 1.99 -17.16
C ALA A 148 -4.89 3.06 -16.80
N THR A 149 -4.15 3.54 -17.80
CA THR A 149 -3.12 4.59 -17.63
C THR A 149 -3.45 5.81 -18.48
N ASN A 150 -2.66 6.88 -18.38
CA ASN A 150 -2.78 8.04 -19.28
C ASN A 150 -2.21 7.76 -20.69
N LYS A 151 -1.52 6.63 -20.86
CA LYS A 151 -0.99 6.12 -22.12
C LYS A 151 -1.77 4.86 -22.50
N GLU A 152 -1.11 3.90 -23.13
CA GLU A 152 -1.66 2.58 -23.33
C GLU A 152 -1.97 1.90 -21.98
N PRO A 153 -3.14 1.27 -21.85
CA PRO A 153 -3.44 0.50 -20.66
C PRO A 153 -2.49 -0.70 -20.57
N ILE A 154 -2.19 -1.16 -19.35
CA ILE A 154 -1.24 -2.24 -19.08
C ILE A 154 -2.00 -3.43 -18.53
N LEU A 155 -1.70 -4.65 -18.99
CA LEU A 155 -2.17 -5.88 -18.34
C LEU A 155 -1.08 -6.37 -17.38
N TYR A 156 -1.41 -6.44 -16.09
CA TYR A 156 -0.57 -7.02 -15.05
C TYR A 156 -1.09 -8.41 -14.68
N ASP A 157 -0.23 -9.40 -14.86
CA ASP A 157 -0.29 -10.71 -14.22
C ASP A 157 0.85 -10.80 -13.18
N THR A 158 0.99 -11.95 -12.52
CA THR A 158 2.05 -12.18 -11.52
C THR A 158 3.44 -11.95 -12.11
N ALA A 159 3.71 -12.48 -13.31
CA ALA A 159 5.02 -12.39 -13.93
C ALA A 159 5.42 -10.94 -14.23
N ARG A 160 4.50 -10.15 -14.77
CA ARG A 160 4.75 -8.74 -15.03
C ARG A 160 4.89 -7.95 -13.73
N PHE A 161 4.04 -8.20 -12.73
CA PHE A 161 4.15 -7.54 -11.44
C PHE A 161 5.53 -7.79 -10.82
N GLU A 162 5.97 -9.04 -10.76
CA GLU A 162 7.27 -9.40 -10.19
C GLU A 162 8.44 -8.80 -10.98
N ALA A 163 8.33 -8.69 -12.30
CA ALA A 163 9.34 -8.02 -13.12
C ALA A 163 9.47 -6.52 -12.81
N ASP A 164 8.35 -5.84 -12.56
CA ASP A 164 8.32 -4.39 -12.31
C ASP A 164 8.62 -4.04 -10.82
N TYR A 165 8.20 -4.89 -9.88
CA TYR A 165 8.29 -4.62 -8.43
C TYR A 165 9.38 -5.43 -7.70
N GLY A 166 9.79 -6.59 -8.22
CA GLY A 166 10.80 -7.45 -7.61
C GLY A 166 10.33 -8.27 -6.41
N PHE A 167 9.03 -8.34 -6.14
CA PHE A 167 8.41 -9.12 -5.07
C PHE A 167 6.97 -9.52 -5.47
N PRO A 168 6.32 -10.48 -4.78
CA PRO A 168 4.97 -10.94 -5.16
C PRO A 168 3.87 -9.89 -4.87
N PRO A 169 2.75 -9.88 -5.61
CA PRO A 169 1.66 -8.89 -5.49
C PRO A 169 1.22 -8.51 -4.07
N LYS A 170 1.15 -9.49 -3.16
CA LYS A 170 0.76 -9.25 -1.76
C LYS A 170 1.67 -8.27 -1.01
N GLY A 171 2.96 -8.21 -1.36
CA GLY A 171 3.91 -7.27 -0.75
C GLY A 171 3.60 -5.80 -1.04
N LEU A 172 2.67 -5.51 -1.95
CA LEU A 172 2.21 -4.14 -2.19
C LEU A 172 1.54 -3.51 -0.95
N ILE A 173 0.89 -4.33 -0.12
CA ILE A 173 0.26 -3.89 1.13
C ILE A 173 1.34 -3.38 2.09
N ASP A 174 2.39 -4.18 2.29
CA ASP A 174 3.55 -3.83 3.11
C ASP A 174 4.28 -2.60 2.56
N LEU A 175 4.45 -2.53 1.24
CA LEU A 175 5.05 -1.37 0.58
C LEU A 175 4.29 -0.09 0.93
N LYS A 176 2.96 -0.09 0.78
CA LYS A 176 2.08 1.05 1.06
C LYS A 176 2.04 1.39 2.55
N ALA A 177 2.07 0.41 3.43
CA ALA A 177 2.14 0.65 4.87
C ALA A 177 3.44 1.37 5.27
N LEU A 178 4.56 1.06 4.60
CA LEU A 178 5.84 1.72 4.81
C LEU A 178 5.90 3.13 4.19
N MET A 179 5.60 3.26 2.89
CA MET A 179 5.77 4.54 2.17
C MET A 179 4.60 5.51 2.33
N GLY A 180 3.45 5.01 2.79
CA GLY A 180 2.19 5.74 2.82
C GLY A 180 1.48 5.83 1.46
N ASP A 181 0.42 6.62 1.44
CA ASP A 181 -0.33 6.95 0.23
C ASP A 181 -0.87 8.38 0.33
N THR A 182 -0.24 9.30 -0.40
CA THR A 182 -0.65 10.71 -0.42
C THR A 182 -2.07 10.90 -0.98
N SER A 183 -2.49 10.08 -1.94
CA SER A 183 -3.81 10.19 -2.59
C SER A 183 -4.97 9.82 -1.64
N ASP A 184 -4.68 8.92 -0.70
CA ASP A 184 -5.59 8.48 0.36
C ASP A 184 -5.32 9.12 1.73
N ASN A 185 -4.34 10.03 1.78
CA ASN A 185 -3.89 10.71 2.98
C ASN A 185 -3.42 9.73 4.08
N ILE A 186 -2.75 8.66 3.67
CA ILE A 186 -2.05 7.69 4.52
C ILE A 186 -0.60 8.14 4.65
N LYS A 187 -0.14 8.40 5.87
CA LYS A 187 1.19 9.02 6.09
C LYS A 187 2.38 8.07 5.88
N GLY A 188 2.17 6.76 6.04
CA GLY A 188 3.27 5.80 6.10
C GLY A 188 4.19 6.02 7.30
N VAL A 189 5.39 5.47 7.22
CA VAL A 189 6.45 5.62 8.23
C VAL A 189 7.29 6.86 7.91
N ALA A 190 7.45 7.75 8.89
CA ALA A 190 8.21 8.97 8.72
C ALA A 190 9.66 8.67 8.27
N GLY A 191 10.09 9.31 7.19
CA GLY A 191 11.44 9.13 6.62
C GLY A 191 11.59 7.92 5.68
N ILE A 192 10.55 7.11 5.48
CA ILE A 192 10.54 6.02 4.53
C ILE A 192 9.71 6.42 3.30
N GLY A 193 10.39 6.76 2.22
CA GLY A 193 9.76 6.99 0.91
C GLY A 193 9.72 5.73 0.04
N GLU A 194 9.09 5.81 -1.13
CA GLU A 194 8.91 4.70 -2.08
C GLU A 194 10.19 3.88 -2.31
N LYS A 195 11.33 4.54 -2.59
CA LYS A 195 12.60 3.85 -2.85
C LYS A 195 13.08 3.01 -1.67
N THR A 196 12.98 3.56 -0.45
CA THR A 196 13.42 2.86 0.76
C THR A 196 12.46 1.73 1.09
N ALA A 197 11.15 1.97 1.00
CA ALA A 197 10.14 0.95 1.23
C ALA A 197 10.28 -0.22 0.24
N MET A 198 10.50 0.08 -1.06
CA MET A 198 10.72 -0.93 -2.10
C MET A 198 11.92 -1.82 -1.77
N ALA A 199 13.06 -1.21 -1.42
CA ALA A 199 14.25 -1.96 -1.01
C ALA A 199 13.98 -2.88 0.21
N LEU A 200 13.27 -2.37 1.22
CA LEU A 200 12.93 -3.16 2.41
C LEU A 200 12.01 -4.34 2.07
N ILE A 201 10.98 -4.15 1.24
CA ILE A 201 10.08 -5.26 0.86
C ILE A 201 10.78 -6.26 -0.07
N GLN A 202 11.67 -5.81 -0.96
CA GLN A 202 12.47 -6.72 -1.77
C GLN A 202 13.44 -7.57 -0.93
N GLU A 203 14.01 -6.99 0.13
CA GLU A 203 14.97 -7.67 1.00
C GLU A 203 14.30 -8.59 2.03
N TYR A 204 13.26 -8.10 2.71
CA TYR A 204 12.64 -8.80 3.85
C TYR A 204 11.30 -9.46 3.50
N GLY A 205 10.69 -9.12 2.36
CA GLY A 205 9.41 -9.67 1.90
C GLY A 205 8.18 -9.08 2.60
N THR A 206 8.21 -8.96 3.93
CA THR A 206 7.09 -8.48 4.75
C THR A 206 7.56 -7.52 5.85
N ILE A 207 6.64 -6.69 6.37
CA ILE A 207 6.94 -5.86 7.54
C ILE A 207 7.25 -6.74 8.75
N GLU A 208 6.54 -7.85 8.96
CA GLU A 208 6.79 -8.76 10.08
C GLU A 208 8.22 -9.29 10.05
N ALA A 209 8.68 -9.80 8.89
CA ALA A 209 10.05 -10.29 8.73
C ALA A 209 11.09 -9.17 8.92
N LEU A 210 10.79 -7.95 8.46
CA LEU A 210 11.63 -6.78 8.74
C LEU A 210 11.75 -6.53 10.25
N TYR A 211 10.64 -6.56 10.99
CA TYR A 211 10.65 -6.35 12.44
C TYR A 211 11.31 -7.50 13.20
N GLU A 212 11.18 -8.74 12.74
CA GLU A 212 11.89 -9.90 13.31
C GLU A 212 13.41 -9.79 13.15
N ALA A 213 13.89 -9.11 12.09
CA ALA A 213 15.32 -8.85 11.90
C ALA A 213 15.88 -7.69 12.76
N LEU A 214 15.03 -6.79 13.29
CA LEU A 214 15.46 -5.61 14.05
C LEU A 214 16.17 -5.90 15.39
N PRO A 215 15.76 -6.89 16.22
CA PRO A 215 16.42 -7.19 17.50
C PRO A 215 17.89 -7.59 17.34
N ASP A 216 18.23 -8.37 16.31
CA ASP A 216 19.63 -8.68 16.01
C ASP A 216 20.39 -7.44 15.53
N ALA A 217 19.73 -6.51 14.83
CA ALA A 217 20.33 -5.24 14.43
C ALA A 217 20.64 -4.32 15.61
N ALA A 218 19.80 -4.29 16.65
CA ALA A 218 20.06 -3.54 17.88
C ALA A 218 21.10 -4.22 18.78
N GLY A 219 21.20 -5.56 18.69
CA GLY A 219 22.20 -6.36 19.37
C GLY A 219 22.16 -6.28 20.90
N ILE A 220 21.00 -5.93 21.48
CA ILE A 220 20.81 -5.83 22.93
C ILE A 220 20.59 -7.24 23.49
N LYS A 221 21.54 -7.76 24.26
CA LYS A 221 21.49 -9.09 24.86
C LYS A 221 21.85 -9.02 26.35
N PRO A 222 21.23 -9.83 27.23
CA PRO A 222 21.66 -9.92 28.62
C PRO A 222 23.10 -10.45 28.69
N ALA A 223 23.98 -9.74 29.39
CA ALA A 223 25.35 -10.19 29.64
C ALA A 223 25.43 -11.12 30.87
N ALA A 224 24.39 -11.12 31.70
CA ALA A 224 24.25 -11.99 32.86
C ALA A 224 22.76 -12.28 33.14
N ASN A 225 22.48 -13.38 33.85
CA ASN A 225 21.12 -13.80 34.19
C ASN A 225 20.32 -12.65 34.83
N GLY A 226 19.05 -12.54 34.44
CA GLY A 226 18.12 -11.54 34.97
C GLY A 226 18.43 -10.09 34.59
N PHE A 227 19.16 -9.83 33.49
CA PHE A 227 19.57 -8.47 33.08
C PHE A 227 20.29 -7.73 34.21
N THR A 228 21.18 -8.44 34.92
CA THR A 228 22.04 -7.82 35.92
C THR A 228 23.16 -7.00 35.27
N ALA A 229 23.52 -7.32 34.03
CA ALA A 229 24.32 -6.53 33.10
C ALA A 229 23.82 -6.72 31.66
N VAL A 230 24.08 -5.76 30.76
CA VAL A 230 23.67 -5.82 29.35
C VAL A 230 24.86 -5.69 28.39
N ARG A 231 24.84 -6.44 27.29
CA ARG A 231 25.75 -6.26 26.15
C ARG A 231 24.95 -5.74 24.97
N ILE A 232 25.37 -4.61 24.42
CA ILE A 232 24.73 -3.96 23.27
C ILE A 232 25.74 -3.97 22.14
N ALA A 233 25.49 -4.79 21.12
CA ALA A 233 26.40 -4.94 19.98
C ALA A 233 25.63 -4.75 18.68
N PRO A 234 25.34 -3.50 18.28
CA PRO A 234 24.51 -3.25 17.12
C PRO A 234 25.11 -3.87 15.86
N GLN A 235 24.28 -4.59 15.11
CA GLN A 235 24.60 -5.15 13.81
C GLN A 235 23.70 -4.50 12.76
N PRO A 236 23.88 -3.20 12.45
CA PRO A 236 22.92 -2.44 11.68
C PRO A 236 22.80 -2.89 10.22
N GLY A 237 23.70 -3.73 9.72
CA GLY A 237 23.73 -4.11 8.31
C GLY A 237 23.81 -2.86 7.42
N GLY A 238 22.79 -2.63 6.59
CA GLY A 238 22.66 -1.45 5.72
C GLY A 238 21.92 -0.25 6.32
N LEU A 239 21.51 -0.30 7.60
CA LEU A 239 20.72 0.77 8.23
C LEU A 239 21.56 2.05 8.40
N LYS A 240 20.94 3.21 8.15
CA LYS A 240 21.55 4.54 8.37
C LYS A 240 21.36 5.07 9.78
N TRP A 241 20.35 4.56 10.49
CA TRP A 241 20.03 4.91 11.86
C TRP A 241 19.22 3.78 12.49
N LEU A 242 19.26 3.68 13.82
CA LEU A 242 18.50 2.71 14.60
C LEU A 242 17.97 3.37 15.87
N LYS A 243 16.65 3.36 16.03
CA LYS A 243 15.99 3.70 17.28
C LYS A 243 15.29 2.47 17.82
N ALA A 244 15.66 2.04 19.02
CA ALA A 244 15.12 0.84 19.63
C ALA A 244 14.86 1.08 21.11
N THR A 245 13.73 0.56 21.60
CA THR A 245 13.42 0.51 23.03
C THR A 245 13.22 -0.96 23.41
N MET A 246 13.96 -1.43 24.41
CA MET A 246 13.83 -2.79 24.91
C MET A 246 13.45 -2.76 26.40
N PRO A 247 12.26 -3.26 26.78
CA PRO A 247 11.87 -3.35 28.17
C PRO A 247 12.69 -4.42 28.90
N THR A 248 13.16 -4.10 30.10
CA THR A 248 13.86 -5.06 30.98
C THR A 248 13.26 -5.01 32.39
N PRO A 249 13.53 -6.01 33.26
CA PRO A 249 13.08 -5.97 34.65
C PRO A 249 13.59 -4.76 35.46
N LYS A 250 14.67 -4.10 35.01
CA LYS A 250 15.24 -2.92 35.66
C LYS A 250 14.77 -1.59 35.04
N GLY A 251 13.97 -1.63 33.98
CA GLY A 251 13.53 -0.47 33.20
C GLY A 251 13.92 -0.57 31.73
N ASP A 252 13.52 0.44 30.96
CA ASP A 252 13.71 0.43 29.51
C ASP A 252 15.14 0.81 29.11
N ILE A 253 15.70 0.05 28.17
CA ILE A 253 16.92 0.43 27.45
C ILE A 253 16.50 1.14 26.17
N VAL A 254 17.03 2.34 25.92
CA VAL A 254 16.71 3.12 24.72
C VAL A 254 17.98 3.39 23.92
N LEU A 255 17.94 3.10 22.61
CA LEU A 255 18.97 3.38 21.63
C LEU A 255 18.49 4.44 20.66
N ASP A 256 19.35 5.41 20.34
CA ASP A 256 19.20 6.33 19.22
C ASP A 256 20.56 6.48 18.54
N LEU A 257 20.79 5.66 17.52
CA LEU A 257 22.08 5.52 16.84
C LEU A 257 21.98 5.96 15.38
N GLN A 258 23.06 6.54 14.86
CA GLN A 258 23.28 6.85 13.45
C GLN A 258 24.51 6.09 12.97
N PHE A 259 24.43 5.56 11.75
CA PHE A 259 25.50 4.81 11.12
C PHE A 259 25.90 5.51 9.82
N LYS A 260 27.20 5.77 9.69
CA LYS A 260 27.77 6.37 8.48
C LYS A 260 29.09 5.67 8.17
N ASP A 261 29.15 5.07 7.00
CA ASP A 261 30.29 4.24 6.56
C ASP A 261 30.57 3.15 7.61
N ASN A 262 31.70 3.25 8.32
CA ASN A 262 32.11 2.32 9.38
C ASN A 262 32.01 2.92 10.80
N ALA A 263 31.39 4.08 10.96
CA ALA A 263 31.23 4.77 12.24
C ALA A 263 29.79 4.66 12.77
N VAL A 264 29.68 4.64 14.09
CA VAL A 264 28.41 4.75 14.83
C VAL A 264 28.48 5.95 15.75
N SER A 265 27.44 6.78 15.77
CA SER A 265 27.30 7.87 16.72
C SER A 265 25.86 7.95 17.25
N GLY A 266 25.65 8.58 18.41
CA GLY A 266 24.31 8.75 18.97
C GLY A 266 24.27 8.59 20.48
N SER A 267 23.19 8.00 20.99
CA SER A 267 22.97 7.84 22.43
C SER A 267 22.45 6.45 22.81
N VAL A 268 22.89 5.99 23.97
CA VAL A 268 22.44 4.77 24.62
C VAL A 268 22.00 5.13 26.02
N THR A 269 20.75 4.87 26.37
CA THR A 269 20.20 5.13 27.69
C THR A 269 19.97 3.81 28.42
N LEU A 270 20.65 3.64 29.55
CA LEU A 270 20.45 2.49 30.44
C LEU A 270 19.66 2.89 31.69
N PRO A 271 18.78 2.00 32.20
CA PRO A 271 18.09 2.23 33.46
C PRO A 271 19.05 2.22 34.66
N ASP A 272 18.58 2.76 35.79
CA ASP A 272 19.36 2.86 37.02
C ASP A 272 19.88 1.49 37.49
N ALA A 273 21.14 1.47 37.95
CA ALA A 273 21.82 0.26 38.44
C ALA A 273 21.91 -0.90 37.41
N LEU A 274 21.87 -0.61 36.11
CA LEU A 274 22.21 -1.54 35.04
C LEU A 274 23.55 -1.16 34.38
N PRO A 275 24.66 -1.84 34.70
CA PRO A 275 25.90 -1.69 33.93
C PRO A 275 25.75 -2.36 32.56
N GLY A 276 26.49 -1.88 31.57
CA GLY A 276 26.55 -2.54 30.28
C GLY A 276 27.82 -2.30 29.51
N THR A 277 27.91 -2.96 28.36
CA THR A 277 28.99 -2.78 27.40
C THR A 277 28.40 -2.55 26.02
N PHE A 278 28.83 -1.49 25.36
CA PHE A 278 28.56 -1.23 23.96
C PHE A 278 29.71 -1.79 23.12
N VAL A 279 29.40 -2.57 22.09
CA VAL A 279 30.40 -3.19 21.23
C VAL A 279 30.20 -2.75 19.79
N TRP A 280 31.25 -2.20 19.18
CA TRP A 280 31.26 -1.80 17.78
C TRP A 280 32.56 -2.23 17.13
N GLN A 281 32.50 -3.00 16.04
CA GLN A 281 33.69 -3.49 15.32
C GLN A 281 34.75 -4.10 16.24
N GLU A 282 34.31 -4.96 17.17
CA GLU A 282 35.17 -5.62 18.18
C GLU A 282 35.76 -4.70 19.26
N VAL A 283 35.47 -3.40 19.22
CA VAL A 283 35.85 -2.45 20.27
C VAL A 283 34.74 -2.37 21.33
N GLU A 284 35.12 -2.53 22.58
CA GLU A 284 34.21 -2.45 23.73
C GLU A 284 34.27 -1.08 24.41
N HIS A 285 33.10 -0.48 24.64
CA HIS A 285 32.92 0.76 25.36
C HIS A 285 32.04 0.51 26.60
N PRO A 286 32.52 0.80 27.82
CA PRO A 286 31.71 0.61 29.02
C PRO A 286 30.56 1.61 29.07
N LEU A 287 29.35 1.11 29.32
CA LEU A 287 28.14 1.90 29.52
C LEU A 287 27.84 2.01 31.01
N ARG A 288 27.38 3.20 31.42
CA ARG A 288 26.87 3.45 32.77
C ARG A 288 25.37 3.72 32.71
N ALA A 289 24.71 3.61 33.85
CA ALA A 289 23.31 4.03 34.00
C ALA A 289 23.14 5.49 33.55
N GLY A 290 21.99 5.80 32.95
CA GLY A 290 21.72 7.09 32.32
C GLY A 290 22.14 7.13 30.85
N VAL A 291 22.25 8.34 30.30
CA VAL A 291 22.54 8.58 28.89
C VAL A 291 24.05 8.54 28.65
N THR A 292 24.50 7.62 27.80
CA THR A 292 25.87 7.56 27.28
C THR A 292 25.86 8.03 25.82
N ILE A 293 26.71 9.00 25.48
CA ILE A 293 26.89 9.46 24.10
C ILE A 293 27.97 8.61 23.43
N ILE A 294 27.64 8.06 22.27
CA ILE A 294 28.57 7.37 21.38
C ILE A 294 29.05 8.40 20.34
N PRO A 295 30.35 8.74 20.31
CA PRO A 295 30.89 9.78 19.45
C PRO A 295 30.95 9.36 17.98
#